data_AF-A0A5M6D3M2-F1
#
_entry.id   AF-A0A5M6D3M2-F1
#
_cell.length_a   1.000
_cell.length_b   1.000
_cell.length_c   1.000
_cell.angle_alpha   90.00
_cell.angle_beta   90.00
_cell.angle_gamma   90.00
#
_symmetry.space_group_name_H-M   'P 1'
#
loop_
_entity.id
_entity.type
_entity.pdbx_description
1 polymer ?
#
loop_
_entity_poly.entity_id
_entity_poly.type
_entity_poly.pdbx_seq_one_letter_code
_entity_poly.pdbx_strand_id
1 'polypeptide(L)'
;MPSFGALAGRSVFSDVRIAWSDAGIGIHVMVNGKRQVPWCRETRLDESDGFHFWIDTRCSPGIHRATQYCHRFLFMPAGGGPKREKPVASMIEIHRARANPKPIGPETLLIKAFPRHDGYELSGLIPTSALTGFDPDDGMRISLYYAVIDRELGWQTLAAGPEYPVTEDPSLWAEAVLRKG
;
A
#
# COMPACT_ATOMS: atom_id res chain seq x y z
N MET A 1 10.08 6.23 -4.16
CA MET A 1 10.09 5.92 -2.71
C MET A 1 11.32 5.09 -2.42
N PRO A 2 12.02 5.34 -1.29
CA PRO A 2 13.16 4.53 -0.91
C PRO A 2 12.72 3.13 -0.48
N SER A 3 13.63 2.16 -0.57
CA SER A 3 13.46 0.83 0.03
C SER A 3 14.55 0.58 1.06
N PHE A 4 14.38 1.11 2.28
CA PHE A 4 15.38 0.99 3.33
C PHE A 4 15.50 -0.44 3.88
N GLY A 5 14.54 -1.33 3.58
CA GLY A 5 14.70 -2.77 3.82
C GLY A 5 15.94 -3.37 3.15
N ALA A 6 16.45 -2.76 2.07
CA ALA A 6 17.70 -3.16 1.44
C ALA A 6 18.92 -3.04 2.38
N LEU A 7 18.88 -2.12 3.36
CA LEU A 7 19.94 -1.99 4.37
C LEU A 7 20.04 -3.22 5.29
N ALA A 8 18.95 -4.00 5.39
CA ALA A 8 18.90 -5.28 6.07
C ALA A 8 19.19 -6.47 5.13
N GLY A 9 19.74 -6.22 3.93
CA GLY A 9 20.09 -7.25 2.94
C GLY A 9 18.92 -7.81 2.12
N ARG A 10 17.74 -7.16 2.17
CA ARG A 10 16.57 -7.59 1.37
C ARG A 10 16.73 -7.26 -0.11
N SER A 11 16.15 -8.10 -0.96
CA SER A 11 16.11 -7.87 -2.40
C SER A 11 15.30 -6.62 -2.74
N VAL A 12 15.79 -5.86 -3.72
CA VAL A 12 15.03 -4.78 -4.35
C VAL A 12 14.63 -5.26 -5.74
N PHE A 13 13.34 -5.47 -5.94
CA PHE A 13 12.76 -6.02 -7.16
C PHE A 13 11.65 -5.14 -7.75
N SER A 14 11.37 -4.00 -7.14
CA SER A 14 10.33 -3.07 -7.56
C SER A 14 10.74 -1.60 -7.45
N ASP A 15 10.29 -0.79 -8.42
CA ASP A 15 10.27 0.68 -8.33
C ASP A 15 8.89 1.11 -7.81
N VAL A 16 8.86 1.89 -6.73
CA VAL A 16 7.64 2.38 -6.09
C VAL A 16 7.66 3.90 -6.10
N ARG A 17 6.61 4.52 -6.64
CA ARG A 17 6.43 5.97 -6.67
C ARG A 17 5.08 6.32 -6.04
N ILE A 18 5.09 7.33 -5.19
CA ILE A 18 3.91 7.83 -4.51
C ILE A 18 3.92 9.35 -4.65
N ALA A 19 2.78 9.91 -5.02
CA ALA A 19 2.55 11.35 -5.12
C ALA A 19 1.18 11.68 -4.52
N TRP A 20 0.93 12.96 -4.27
CA TRP A 20 -0.35 13.42 -3.74
C TRP A 20 -0.83 14.65 -4.51
N SER A 21 -2.13 14.90 -4.41
CA SER A 21 -2.80 16.12 -4.88
C SER A 21 -4.11 16.30 -4.10
N ASP A 22 -4.85 17.36 -4.38
CA ASP A 22 -6.20 17.57 -3.82
C ASP A 22 -7.16 16.40 -4.17
N ALA A 23 -6.91 15.68 -5.26
CA ALA A 23 -7.67 14.50 -5.65
C ALA A 23 -7.38 13.26 -4.80
N GLY A 24 -6.23 13.19 -4.12
CA GLY A 24 -5.82 12.08 -3.28
C GLY A 24 -4.38 11.62 -3.52
N ILE A 25 -4.11 10.35 -3.20
CA ILE A 25 -2.77 9.74 -3.26
C ILE A 25 -2.66 8.88 -4.51
N GLY A 26 -1.73 9.24 -5.39
CA GLY A 26 -1.36 8.48 -6.58
C GLY A 26 -0.22 7.52 -6.28
N ILE A 27 -0.33 6.30 -6.79
CA ILE A 27 0.64 5.22 -6.61
C ILE A 27 1.03 4.67 -7.98
N HIS A 28 2.32 4.43 -8.19
CA HIS A 28 2.84 3.67 -9.32
C HIS A 28 3.84 2.65 -8.80
N VAL A 29 3.72 1.41 -9.26
CA VAL A 29 4.63 0.32 -8.89
C VAL A 29 4.98 -0.48 -10.13
N MET A 30 6.27 -0.71 -10.31
CA MET A 30 6.80 -1.61 -11.35
C MET A 30 7.57 -2.73 -10.66
N VAL A 31 7.07 -3.96 -10.79
CA VAL A 31 7.71 -5.19 -10.29
C VAL A 31 8.39 -5.90 -11.45
N ASN A 32 9.63 -6.33 -11.25
CA ASN A 32 10.42 -7.08 -12.22
C ASN A 32 11.05 -8.33 -11.59
N GLY A 33 11.66 -9.18 -12.41
CA GLY A 33 12.37 -10.38 -11.95
C GLY A 33 11.49 -11.56 -11.53
N LYS A 34 10.17 -11.52 -11.77
CA LYS A 34 9.28 -12.67 -11.57
C LYS A 34 9.53 -13.74 -12.63
N ARG A 35 9.53 -15.01 -12.22
CA ARG A 35 9.55 -16.17 -13.13
C ARG A 35 8.17 -16.82 -13.24
N GLN A 36 7.26 -16.47 -12.32
CA GLN A 36 5.91 -16.98 -12.29
C GLN A 36 4.88 -15.85 -12.42
N VAL A 37 3.69 -16.19 -12.91
CA VAL A 37 2.57 -15.23 -12.91
C VAL A 37 2.22 -14.82 -11.47
N PRO A 38 1.82 -13.56 -11.22
CA PRO A 38 1.41 -13.13 -9.89
C PRO A 38 0.28 -14.00 -9.34
N TRP A 39 0.44 -14.47 -8.10
CA TRP A 39 -0.61 -15.22 -7.43
C TRP A 39 -1.52 -14.25 -6.69
N CYS A 40 -2.73 -14.02 -7.21
CA CYS A 40 -3.70 -13.09 -6.61
C CYS A 40 -5.07 -13.77 -6.45
N ARG A 41 -5.69 -13.58 -5.27
CA ARG A 41 -7.01 -14.13 -4.92
C ARG A 41 -7.79 -13.12 -4.08
N GLU A 42 -8.93 -12.66 -4.58
CA GLU A 42 -9.85 -11.79 -3.80
C GLU A 42 -10.32 -12.41 -2.48
N THR A 43 -10.34 -13.74 -2.39
CA THR A 43 -10.69 -14.46 -1.15
C THR A 43 -9.52 -14.67 -0.19
N ARG A 44 -8.29 -14.31 -0.59
CA ARG A 44 -7.06 -14.41 0.21
C ARG A 44 -6.18 -13.19 0.01
N LEU A 45 -6.70 -12.02 0.34
CA LEU A 45 -6.04 -10.74 0.13
C LEU A 45 -4.67 -10.66 0.80
N ASP A 46 -4.55 -11.12 2.05
CA ASP A 46 -3.28 -11.10 2.81
C ASP A 46 -2.20 -12.03 2.26
N GLU A 47 -2.58 -13.07 1.51
CA GLU A 47 -1.64 -14.02 0.92
C GLU A 47 -1.30 -13.71 -0.54
N SER A 48 -1.92 -12.67 -1.11
CA SER A 48 -1.81 -12.34 -2.53
C SER A 48 -0.59 -11.49 -2.84
N ASP A 49 -0.02 -11.70 -4.03
CA ASP A 49 1.00 -10.81 -4.59
C ASP A 49 0.38 -9.43 -4.81
N GLY A 50 1.07 -8.37 -4.39
CA GLY A 50 0.60 -7.02 -4.60
C GLY A 50 1.34 -5.95 -3.80
N PHE A 51 0.87 -4.72 -3.97
CA PHE A 51 1.36 -3.56 -3.25
C PHE A 51 0.42 -3.23 -2.09
N HIS A 52 0.98 -3.21 -0.88
CA HIS A 52 0.29 -2.73 0.31
C HIS A 52 0.80 -1.34 0.71
N PHE A 53 -0.14 -0.48 1.08
CA PHE A 53 0.14 0.86 1.58
C PHE A 53 -0.59 1.10 2.89
N TRP A 54 0.16 1.48 3.91
CA TRP A 54 -0.37 1.91 5.20
C TRP A 54 -0.18 3.41 5.34
N ILE A 55 -1.18 4.07 5.89
CA ILE A 55 -1.16 5.51 6.12
C ILE A 55 -1.93 5.87 7.38
N ASP A 56 -1.33 6.69 8.26
CA ASP A 56 -2.02 7.49 9.25
C ASP A 56 -2.14 8.93 8.73
N THR A 57 -3.36 9.32 8.40
CA THR A 57 -3.69 10.63 7.84
C THR A 57 -3.55 11.76 8.86
N ARG A 58 -3.34 11.49 10.15
CA ARG A 58 -3.14 12.51 11.18
C ARG A 58 -1.72 12.55 11.74
N CYS A 59 -0.84 11.66 11.28
CA CYS A 59 0.54 11.55 11.77
C CYS A 59 0.58 11.53 13.31
N SER A 60 0.16 10.42 13.91
CA SER A 60 0.05 10.24 15.36
C SER A 60 1.26 9.44 15.87
N PRO A 61 2.47 10.02 15.98
CA PRO A 61 3.65 9.28 16.38
C PRO A 61 3.48 8.64 17.77
N GLY A 62 3.99 7.42 17.93
CA GLY A 62 3.94 6.69 19.20
C GLY A 62 2.64 5.96 19.49
N ILE A 63 1.64 5.96 18.59
CA ILE A 63 0.52 5.02 18.71
C ILE A 63 0.97 3.62 18.32
N HIS A 64 0.74 2.64 19.19
CA HIS A 64 1.07 1.23 18.94
C HIS A 64 -0.09 0.40 18.37
N ARG A 65 -1.24 1.03 18.20
CA ARG A 65 -2.43 0.40 17.62
C ARG A 65 -3.12 1.39 16.70
N ALA A 66 -3.44 0.93 15.49
CA ALA A 66 -4.15 1.71 14.49
C ALA A 66 -5.46 2.33 15.03
N THR A 67 -5.78 3.54 14.56
CA THR A 67 -7.00 4.29 14.90
C THR A 67 -7.85 4.52 13.65
N GLN A 68 -8.96 5.27 13.76
CA GLN A 68 -9.81 5.60 12.61
C GLN A 68 -9.12 6.42 11.50
N TYR A 69 -7.91 6.94 11.75
CA TYR A 69 -7.11 7.68 10.76
C TYR A 69 -6.08 6.79 10.07
N CYS A 70 -5.93 5.55 10.54
CA CYS A 70 -5.02 4.55 9.99
C CYS A 70 -5.74 3.70 8.94
N HIS A 71 -5.13 3.55 7.78
CA HIS A 71 -5.67 2.80 6.66
C HIS A 71 -4.64 1.79 6.17
N ARG A 72 -5.11 0.66 5.63
CA ARG A 72 -4.31 -0.27 4.84
C ARG A 72 -5.02 -0.49 3.50
N PHE A 73 -4.33 -0.19 2.42
CA PHE A 73 -4.79 -0.43 1.06
C PHE A 73 -3.97 -1.55 0.42
N LEU A 74 -4.61 -2.39 -0.38
CA LEU A 74 -3.98 -3.41 -1.22
C LEU A 74 -4.34 -3.14 -2.68
N PHE A 75 -3.33 -3.21 -3.54
CA PHE A 75 -3.46 -3.20 -4.99
C PHE A 75 -2.84 -4.48 -5.56
N MET A 76 -3.68 -5.34 -6.15
CA MET A 76 -3.27 -6.57 -6.82
C MET A 76 -3.29 -6.39 -8.34
N PRO A 77 -2.27 -6.89 -9.08
CA PRO A 77 -2.23 -6.80 -10.53
C PRO A 77 -3.28 -7.69 -11.23
N ALA A 78 -3.83 -8.68 -10.53
CA ALA A 78 -4.84 -9.61 -11.01
C ALA A 78 -5.69 -10.13 -9.83
N GLY A 79 -6.48 -11.18 -10.05
CA GLY A 79 -7.24 -11.86 -9.00
C GLY A 79 -8.75 -11.63 -9.07
N GLY A 80 -9.18 -10.58 -9.77
CA GLY A 80 -10.59 -10.18 -9.83
C GLY A 80 -11.36 -10.60 -11.08
N GLY A 81 -12.69 -10.55 -10.96
CA GLY A 81 -13.63 -10.98 -11.99
C GLY A 81 -13.65 -12.51 -12.24
N PRO A 82 -14.53 -12.99 -13.14
CA PRO A 82 -14.77 -14.43 -13.32
C PRO A 82 -13.52 -15.23 -13.73
N LYS A 83 -12.62 -14.61 -14.49
CA LYS A 83 -11.36 -15.21 -14.96
C LYS A 83 -10.16 -14.92 -14.05
N ARG A 84 -10.33 -14.09 -13.01
CA ARG A 84 -9.26 -13.65 -12.10
C ARG A 84 -8.11 -12.89 -12.79
N GLU A 85 -8.43 -12.22 -13.90
CA GLU A 85 -7.48 -11.44 -14.69
C GLU A 85 -7.61 -9.93 -14.44
N LYS A 86 -8.67 -9.49 -13.74
CA LYS A 86 -8.85 -8.06 -13.46
C LYS A 86 -8.00 -7.65 -12.25
N PRO A 87 -7.39 -6.46 -12.29
CA PRO A 87 -6.73 -5.89 -11.12
C PRO A 87 -7.75 -5.58 -10.02
N VAL A 88 -7.30 -5.58 -8.77
CA VAL A 88 -8.15 -5.39 -7.60
C VAL A 88 -7.51 -4.36 -6.69
N ALA A 89 -8.29 -3.37 -6.25
CA ALA A 89 -7.91 -2.47 -5.18
C ALA A 89 -8.91 -2.61 -4.04
N SER A 90 -8.42 -2.71 -2.80
CA SER A 90 -9.25 -2.86 -1.62
C SER A 90 -8.65 -2.15 -0.41
N MET A 91 -9.53 -1.62 0.45
CA MET A 91 -9.15 -1.25 1.81
C MET A 91 -9.31 -2.48 2.70
N ILE A 92 -8.23 -2.90 3.35
CA ILE A 92 -8.20 -4.09 4.21
C ILE A 92 -8.14 -3.64 5.66
N GLU A 93 -8.78 -4.39 6.54
CA GLU A 93 -8.69 -4.16 7.98
C GLU A 93 -7.24 -4.27 8.47
N ILE A 94 -6.89 -3.40 9.42
CA ILE A 94 -5.65 -3.52 10.18
C ILE A 94 -5.97 -4.38 11.40
N HIS A 95 -5.31 -5.53 11.49
CA HIS A 95 -5.46 -6.43 12.62
C HIS A 95 -5.17 -5.69 13.95
N ARG A 96 -5.98 -5.96 14.98
CA ARG A 96 -5.89 -5.31 16.31
C ARG A 96 -6.02 -3.77 16.30
N ALA A 97 -6.58 -3.14 15.27
CA ALA A 97 -6.93 -1.72 15.33
C ALA A 97 -7.84 -1.39 16.54
N ARG A 98 -7.70 -0.20 17.11
CA ARG A 98 -8.61 0.33 18.16
C ARG A 98 -9.92 0.84 17.57
N ALA A 99 -9.86 1.35 16.34
CA ALA A 99 -11.00 1.84 15.58
C ALA A 99 -10.67 1.73 14.10
N ASN A 100 -11.72 1.62 13.27
CA ASN A 100 -11.60 1.53 11.82
C ASN A 100 -11.88 2.89 11.16
N PRO A 101 -11.28 3.17 9.99
CA PRO A 101 -11.65 4.32 9.18
C PRO A 101 -13.10 4.21 8.68
N LYS A 102 -13.65 5.30 8.14
CA LYS A 102 -14.96 5.27 7.49
C LYS A 102 -14.95 4.23 6.36
N PRO A 103 -16.01 3.41 6.23
CA PRO A 103 -16.10 2.47 5.14
C PRO A 103 -16.13 3.23 3.81
N ILE A 104 -15.53 2.64 2.78
CA ILE A 104 -15.52 3.18 1.42
C ILE A 104 -16.47 2.36 0.54
N GLY A 105 -17.06 3.01 -0.47
CA GLY A 105 -17.91 2.32 -1.43
C GLY A 105 -17.10 1.33 -2.29
N PRO A 106 -17.77 0.34 -2.92
CA PRO A 106 -17.14 -0.48 -3.95
C PRO A 106 -16.59 0.44 -5.06
N GLU A 107 -15.46 0.05 -5.66
CA GLU A 107 -14.84 0.77 -6.78
C GLU A 107 -14.36 2.21 -6.48
N THR A 108 -14.41 2.66 -5.22
CA THR A 108 -13.86 3.97 -4.83
C THR A 108 -12.37 4.08 -5.17
N LEU A 109 -11.62 2.99 -4.99
CA LEU A 109 -10.20 2.93 -5.32
C LEU A 109 -10.04 2.65 -6.81
N LEU A 110 -9.22 3.45 -7.48
CA LEU A 110 -8.93 3.24 -8.89
C LEU A 110 -7.64 2.43 -9.02
N ILE A 111 -7.64 1.49 -9.95
CA ILE A 111 -6.47 0.67 -10.27
C ILE A 111 -6.44 0.34 -11.76
N LYS A 112 -5.23 0.36 -12.32
CA LYS A 112 -4.92 -0.23 -13.61
C LYS A 112 -3.64 -1.05 -13.48
N ALA A 113 -3.59 -2.22 -14.08
CA ALA A 113 -2.40 -3.05 -14.11
C ALA A 113 -2.15 -3.58 -15.52
N PHE A 114 -0.87 -3.79 -15.82
CA PHE A 114 -0.41 -4.36 -17.08
C PHE A 114 0.63 -5.45 -16.79
N PRO A 115 0.49 -6.63 -17.41
CA PRO A 115 1.52 -7.66 -17.33
C PRO A 115 2.77 -7.21 -18.09
N ARG A 116 3.94 -7.64 -17.60
CA ARG A 116 5.23 -7.48 -18.26
C ARG A 116 5.87 -8.86 -18.44
N HIS A 117 6.88 -8.94 -19.30
CA HIS A 117 7.56 -10.21 -19.58
C HIS A 117 8.20 -10.88 -18.34
N ASP A 118 8.59 -10.07 -17.35
CA ASP A 118 9.27 -10.48 -16.11
C ASP A 118 8.60 -9.89 -14.85
N GLY A 119 7.32 -9.52 -14.93
CA GLY A 119 6.62 -8.93 -13.80
C GLY A 119 5.34 -8.19 -14.18
N TYR A 120 5.10 -7.04 -13.55
CA TYR A 120 3.90 -6.25 -13.78
C TYR A 120 4.11 -4.78 -13.46
N GLU A 121 3.26 -3.95 -14.04
CA GLU A 121 3.13 -2.54 -13.72
C GLU A 121 1.74 -2.27 -13.18
N LEU A 122 1.62 -1.49 -12.11
CA LEU A 122 0.35 -1.03 -11.59
C LEU A 122 0.35 0.48 -11.34
N SER A 123 -0.81 1.08 -11.52
CA SER A 123 -1.10 2.45 -11.14
C SER A 123 -2.38 2.47 -10.33
N GLY A 124 -2.37 3.18 -9.20
CA GLY A 124 -3.51 3.30 -8.31
C GLY A 124 -3.79 4.75 -7.93
N LEU A 125 -5.05 5.03 -7.60
CA LEU A 125 -5.45 6.27 -6.95
C LEU A 125 -6.29 5.92 -5.72
N ILE A 126 -5.91 6.49 -4.58
CA ILE A 126 -6.72 6.52 -3.36
C ILE A 126 -7.32 7.93 -3.30
N PRO A 127 -8.61 8.11 -3.61
CA PRO A 127 -9.22 9.43 -3.56
C PRO A 127 -9.23 10.00 -2.15
N THR A 128 -9.22 11.34 -2.02
CA THR A 128 -9.35 12.02 -0.72
C THR A 128 -10.59 11.55 0.07
N SER A 129 -11.70 11.24 -0.61
CA SER A 129 -12.92 10.71 0.00
C SER A 129 -12.75 9.32 0.66
N ALA A 130 -11.71 8.56 0.27
CA ALA A 130 -11.37 7.27 0.85
C ALA A 130 -10.40 7.38 2.05
N LEU A 131 -9.91 8.58 2.36
CA LEU A 131 -8.90 8.83 3.39
C LEU A 131 -9.55 9.58 4.56
N THR A 132 -10.00 8.82 5.56
CA THR A 132 -10.62 9.40 6.76
C THR A 132 -9.65 10.36 7.45
N GLY A 133 -10.06 11.62 7.64
CA GLY A 133 -9.25 12.64 8.30
C GLY A 133 -8.13 13.23 7.46
N PHE A 134 -8.05 12.89 6.17
CA PHE A 134 -7.11 13.51 5.25
C PHE A 134 -7.61 14.88 4.81
N ASP A 135 -6.72 15.86 4.89
CA ASP A 135 -7.00 17.26 4.55
C ASP A 135 -5.85 17.74 3.65
N PRO A 136 -6.04 17.76 2.31
CA PRO A 136 -4.96 17.92 1.34
C PRO A 136 -4.38 19.34 1.30
N ASP A 137 -3.69 19.72 2.37
CA ASP A 137 -3.03 21.00 2.53
C ASP A 137 -1.51 20.89 2.38
N ASP A 138 -0.87 21.96 1.90
CA ASP A 138 0.59 22.04 1.90
C ASP A 138 1.14 22.03 3.34
N GLY A 139 2.14 21.20 3.58
CA GLY A 139 2.72 21.02 4.90
C GLY A 139 1.98 20.02 5.79
N MET A 140 0.91 19.36 5.29
CA MET A 140 0.25 18.27 6.00
C MET A 140 1.27 17.16 6.33
N ARG A 141 1.22 16.67 7.56
CA ARG A 141 2.03 15.53 8.01
C ARG A 141 1.21 14.26 7.98
N ILE A 142 1.83 13.19 7.49
CA ILE A 142 1.29 11.84 7.53
C ILE A 142 2.35 10.88 8.06
N SER A 143 1.91 9.76 8.64
CA SER A 143 2.77 8.59 8.78
C SER A 143 2.40 7.58 7.70
N LEU A 144 3.40 6.95 7.08
CA LEU A 144 3.18 6.01 6.00
C LEU A 144 4.17 4.84 6.04
N TYR A 145 3.73 3.72 5.50
CA TYR A 145 4.56 2.55 5.28
C TYR A 145 4.08 1.84 4.02
N TYR A 146 4.98 1.12 3.35
CA TYR A 146 4.59 0.29 2.22
C TYR A 146 5.35 -1.03 2.23
N ALA A 147 4.73 -2.03 1.62
CA ALA A 147 5.38 -3.28 1.25
C ALA A 147 4.90 -3.72 -0.14
N VAL A 148 5.84 -4.07 -1.01
CA VAL A 148 5.54 -4.95 -2.15
C VAL A 148 5.74 -6.37 -1.65
N ILE A 149 4.64 -7.12 -1.58
CA ILE A 149 4.62 -8.50 -1.10
C ILE A 149 4.46 -9.40 -2.31
N ASP A 150 5.38 -10.35 -2.42
CA ASP A 150 5.41 -11.29 -3.52
C ASP A 150 5.79 -12.68 -2.99
N ARG A 151 5.02 -13.70 -3.37
CA ARG A 151 5.28 -15.08 -2.94
C ARG A 151 6.60 -15.64 -3.45
N GLU A 152 7.04 -15.20 -4.63
CA GLU A 152 8.31 -15.63 -5.22
C GLU A 152 9.46 -14.76 -4.70
N LEU A 153 9.28 -13.44 -4.71
CA LEU A 153 10.37 -12.47 -4.50
C LEU A 153 10.52 -12.02 -3.04
N GLY A 154 9.55 -12.35 -2.18
CA GLY A 154 9.52 -11.98 -0.78
C GLY A 154 8.96 -10.57 -0.56
N TRP A 155 9.46 -9.89 0.48
CA TRP A 155 9.02 -8.55 0.86
C TRP A 155 10.07 -7.51 0.50
N GLN A 156 9.66 -6.50 -0.26
CA GLN A 156 10.38 -5.24 -0.39
C GLN A 156 9.61 -4.16 0.36
N THR A 157 10.26 -3.52 1.33
CA THR A 157 9.61 -2.62 2.29
C THR A 157 10.20 -1.21 2.25
N LEU A 158 9.41 -0.23 2.73
CA LEU A 158 9.91 1.12 2.97
C LEU A 158 11.03 1.12 4.02
N ALA A 159 10.81 0.41 5.14
CA ALA A 159 11.66 0.41 6.32
C ALA A 159 11.76 -1.01 6.93
N ALA A 160 11.54 -1.16 8.24
CA ALA A 160 11.58 -2.43 8.96
C ALA A 160 10.75 -3.52 8.28
N GLY A 161 11.20 -4.78 8.32
CA GLY A 161 10.53 -5.90 7.66
C GLY A 161 9.40 -6.57 8.49
N PRO A 162 8.81 -7.67 7.96
CA PRO A 162 7.72 -8.41 8.61
C PRO A 162 8.11 -9.15 9.90
N GLU A 163 9.39 -9.18 10.26
CA GLU A 163 9.90 -9.63 11.56
C GLU A 163 9.48 -8.70 12.71
N TYR A 164 9.03 -7.49 12.39
CA TYR A 164 8.44 -6.52 13.32
C TYR A 164 6.93 -6.37 13.04
N PRO A 165 6.13 -5.87 14.00
CA PRO A 165 4.67 -5.73 13.84
C PRO A 165 4.25 -4.55 12.93
N VAL A 166 5.00 -4.28 11.85
CA VAL A 166 4.80 -3.13 10.94
C VAL A 166 3.41 -3.07 10.30
N THR A 167 2.71 -4.20 10.22
CA THR A 167 1.36 -4.27 9.62
C THR A 167 0.25 -3.86 10.59
N GLU A 168 0.51 -3.86 11.91
CA GLU A 168 -0.46 -3.54 12.97
C GLU A 168 -0.05 -2.39 13.90
N ASP A 169 1.24 -2.04 13.97
CA ASP A 169 1.81 -0.99 14.82
C ASP A 169 2.24 0.25 14.00
N PRO A 170 1.46 1.35 14.04
CA PRO A 170 1.79 2.58 13.31
C PRO A 170 3.03 3.32 13.82
N SER A 171 3.54 3.02 15.02
CA SER A 171 4.77 3.65 15.53
C SER A 171 6.01 3.28 14.72
N LEU A 172 5.91 2.22 13.90
CA LEU A 172 6.96 1.76 13.00
C LEU A 172 6.87 2.37 11.59
N TRP A 173 5.88 3.22 11.33
CA TRP A 173 5.67 3.87 10.04
C TRP A 173 6.53 5.14 9.93
N ALA A 174 7.02 5.42 8.73
CA ALA A 174 7.83 6.62 8.49
C ALA A 174 6.96 7.87 8.48
N GLU A 175 7.50 9.01 8.87
CA GLU A 175 6.81 10.30 8.75
C GLU A 175 7.15 10.97 7.41
N ALA A 176 6.17 11.67 6.85
CA ALA A 176 6.34 12.50 5.66
C ALA A 176 5.58 13.82 5.81
N VAL A 177 6.17 14.88 5.24
CA VAL A 177 5.51 16.16 5.04
C VAL A 177 5.11 16.26 3.57
N LEU A 178 3.82 16.41 3.31
CA LEU A 178 3.29 16.60 1.97
C LEU A 178 3.59 18.02 1.50
N ARG A 179 4.23 18.13 0.34
CA ARG A 179 4.57 19.41 -0.29
C ARG A 179 3.97 19.51 -1.68
N LYS A 180 3.40 20.67 -2.03
CA LYS A 180 3.04 20.98 -3.41
C LYS A 180 4.32 21.17 -4.22
N GLY A 181 4.37 20.53 -5.38
CA GLY A 181 5.49 20.60 -6.33
C GLY A 181 5.51 21.90 -7.12
#